data_AF-A0A1A6FL53-F1
#
_entry.id   AF-A0A1A6FL53-F1
#
_cell.length_a   1.000
_cell.length_b   1.000
_cell.length_c   1.000
_cell.angle_alpha   90.00
_cell.angle_beta   90.00
_cell.angle_gamma   90.00
#
_symmetry.space_group_name_H-M   'P 1'
#
loop_
_entity.id
_entity.type
_entity.pdbx_description
1 polymer ?
#
loop_
_entity_poly.entity_id
_entity_poly.type
_entity_poly.pdbx_seq_one_letter_code
_entity_poly.pdbx_strand_id
1 'polypeptide(L)' 'MTAQRRARLILLLHTLDFRLGGAGPRDIAASLIDAEDAALPALEWKSSATRRKANRLIHDSIALMNGGYKRLLRGG' A
#
# COMPACT_ATOMS: atom_id res chain seq x y z
N MET A 1 11.63 5.60 -16.73
CA MET A 1 11.11 5.15 -15.41
C MET A 1 12.26 4.52 -14.61
N THR A 2 12.46 4.90 -13.35
CA THR A 2 13.52 4.31 -12.51
C THR A 2 13.08 2.98 -11.89
N ALA A 3 14.04 2.13 -11.50
CA ALA A 3 13.75 0.84 -10.84
C ALA A 3 12.92 1.02 -9.55
N GLN A 4 13.27 2.03 -8.74
CA GLN A 4 12.53 2.39 -7.52
C GLN A 4 11.08 2.78 -7.82
N ARG A 5 10.85 3.59 -8.86
CA ARG A 5 9.49 3.98 -9.28
C ARG A 5 8.69 2.77 -9.75
N ARG A 6 9.32 1.84 -10.49
CA ARG A 6 8.68 0.58 -10.91
C ARG A 6 8.28 -0.28 -9.71
N ALA A 7 9.19 -0.48 -8.76
CA ALA A 7 8.93 -1.25 -7.54
C ALA A 7 7.78 -0.63 -6.72
N ARG A 8 7.73 0.70 -6.60
CA ARG A 8 6.63 1.42 -5.94
C ARG A 8 5.29 1.15 -6.62
N LEU A 9 5.23 1.18 -7.95
CA LEU A 9 3.99 0.91 -8.71
C LEU A 9 3.53 -0.54 -8.53
N ILE A 10 4.45 -1.50 -8.56
CA ILE A 10 4.14 -2.92 -8.30
C ILE A 10 3.56 -3.08 -6.89
N LEU A 11 4.17 -2.45 -5.88
CA LEU A 11 3.65 -2.47 -4.51
C LEU A 11 2.24 -1.86 -4.41
N LEU A 12 1.97 -0.77 -5.14
CA LEU A 12 0.62 -0.19 -5.19
C LEU A 12 -0.39 -1.12 -5.85
N LEU A 13 0.00 -1.84 -6.89
CA LEU A 13 -0.87 -2.81 -7.55
C LEU A 13 -1.24 -3.96 -6.60
N HIS A 14 -0.26 -4.58 -5.94
CA HIS A 14 -0.55 -5.61 -4.94
C HIS A 14 -1.42 -5.09 -3.79
N THR A 15 -1.14 -3.87 -3.30
CA THR A 15 -1.99 -3.24 -2.28
C THR A 15 -3.44 -3.09 -2.75
N LEU A 16 -3.63 -2.71 -4.02
CA LEU A 16 -4.95 -2.57 -4.61
C LEU A 16 -5.67 -3.92 -4.69
N ASP A 17 -4.98 -4.98 -5.11
CA ASP A 17 -5.54 -6.33 -5.20
C ASP A 17 -6.06 -6.80 -3.82
N PHE A 18 -5.23 -6.66 -2.78
CA PHE A 18 -5.65 -6.92 -1.40
C PHE A 18 -6.87 -6.07 -1.01
N ARG A 19 -6.83 -4.77 -1.30
CA ARG A 19 -7.89 -3.85 -0.90
C ARG A 19 -9.23 -4.15 -1.59
N LEU A 20 -9.21 -4.47 -2.89
CA LEU A 20 -10.40 -4.87 -3.63
C LEU A 20 -10.94 -6.22 -3.14
N GLY A 21 -10.07 -7.09 -2.62
CA GLY A 21 -10.45 -8.30 -1.88
C GLY A 21 -10.97 -8.08 -0.46
N GLY A 22 -11.13 -6.82 -0.01
CA GLY A 22 -11.67 -6.48 1.32
C GLY A 22 -10.63 -6.38 2.44
N ALA A 23 -9.35 -6.53 2.13
CA ALA A 23 -8.29 -6.47 3.14
C ALA A 23 -8.20 -5.09 3.83
N GLY A 24 -7.88 -5.13 5.12
CA GLY A 24 -7.60 -3.96 5.93
C GLY A 24 -6.13 -3.56 5.92
N PRO A 25 -5.78 -2.43 6.55
CA PRO A 25 -4.38 -1.99 6.68
C PRO A 25 -3.47 -3.00 7.37
N ARG A 26 -4.01 -3.84 8.25
CA ARG A 26 -3.24 -4.84 9.01
C ARG A 26 -2.84 -6.04 8.15
N ASP A 27 -3.77 -6.54 7.33
CA ASP A 27 -3.51 -7.63 6.38
C ASP A 27 -2.46 -7.22 5.33
N ILE A 28 -2.57 -5.99 4.84
CA ILE A 28 -1.62 -5.39 3.89
C ILE A 28 -0.24 -5.23 4.55
N ALA A 29 -0.18 -4.79 5.81
CA ALA A 29 1.08 -4.70 6.52
C ALA A 29 1.74 -6.08 6.68
N ALA A 30 0.95 -7.07 7.11
CA ALA A 30 1.44 -8.43 7.31
C ALA A 30 1.97 -9.07 6.01
N SER A 31 1.33 -8.78 4.88
CA SER A 31 1.67 -9.40 3.60
C SER A 31 2.75 -8.65 2.81
N LEU A 32 2.81 -7.31 2.92
CA LEU A 32 3.56 -6.46 1.97
C LEU A 32 4.55 -5.48 2.63
N ILE A 33 4.55 -5.33 3.97
CA ILE A 33 5.37 -4.31 4.64
C ILE A 33 6.26 -4.93 5.71
N ASP A 34 5.65 -5.43 6.77
CA ASP A 34 6.32 -5.91 7.98
C ASP A 34 5.34 -6.77 8.78
N ALA A 35 5.60 -8.07 8.79
CA ALA A 35 4.76 -9.05 9.47
C ALA A 35 4.89 -9.00 10.99
N GLU A 36 6.06 -8.65 11.51
CA GLU A 36 6.31 -8.55 12.95
C GLU A 36 5.57 -7.35 13.51
N ASP A 37 5.67 -6.20 12.85
CA ASP A 37 4.95 -4.97 13.23
C ASP A 37 3.43 -5.13 13.08
N ALA A 38 2.97 -5.93 12.11
CA ALA A 38 1.56 -6.27 11.95
C ALA A 38 1.05 -7.22 13.05
N ALA A 39 1.93 -7.93 13.76
CA ALA A 39 1.59 -8.81 14.88
C ALA A 39 1.46 -8.06 16.22
N LEU A 40 1.84 -6.77 16.28
CA LEU A 40 1.77 -5.96 17.51
C LEU A 40 0.37 -5.97 18.17
N PRO A 41 0.29 -5.87 19.51
CA PRO A 41 -0.97 -5.71 20.23
C PRO A 41 -1.82 -4.55 19.66
N ALA A 42 -3.14 -4.64 19.80
CA ALA A 42 -4.07 -3.70 19.15
C ALA A 42 -3.80 -2.22 19.47
N LEU A 43 -3.35 -1.92 20.70
CA LEU A 43 -3.01 -0.56 21.12
C LEU A 43 -1.77 -0.03 20.39
N GLU A 44 -0.71 -0.83 20.34
CA GLU A 44 0.56 -0.51 19.66
C GLU A 44 0.38 -0.46 18.13
N TRP A 45 -0.40 -1.38 17.58
CA TRP A 45 -0.76 -1.38 16.16
C TRP A 45 -1.45 -0.07 15.74
N LYS A 46 -2.34 0.50 16.57
CA LYS A 46 -3.06 1.74 16.24
C LYS A 46 -2.11 2.92 16.04
N SER A 47 -1.00 2.97 16.79
CA SER A 47 0.01 4.03 16.75
C SER A 47 1.25 3.68 15.92
N SER A 48 1.33 2.48 15.33
CA SER A 48 2.52 2.04 14.60
C SER A 48 2.77 2.83 13.31
N ALA A 49 4.05 2.98 12.96
CA ALA A 49 4.46 3.58 11.68
C ALA A 49 4.02 2.70 10.49
N THR A 50 4.04 1.38 10.67
CA THR A 50 3.61 0.39 9.68
C THR A 50 2.13 0.53 9.34
N ARG A 51 1.24 0.75 10.32
CA ARG A 51 -0.17 1.07 10.06
C ARG A 51 -0.33 2.34 9.24
N ARG A 52 0.42 3.42 9.56
CA ARG A 52 0.38 4.67 8.78
C ARG A 52 0.87 4.44 7.35
N LYS A 53 1.92 3.65 7.16
CA LYS A 53 2.44 3.27 5.85
C LYS A 53 1.41 2.48 5.04
N ALA A 54 0.77 1.47 5.63
CA ALA A 54 -0.28 0.69 4.98
C ALA A 54 -1.48 1.56 4.53
N ASN A 55 -1.94 2.48 5.38
CA ASN A 55 -3.00 3.43 5.01
C ASN A 55 -2.61 4.31 3.81
N ARG A 56 -1.36 4.80 3.77
CA ARG A 56 -0.86 5.54 2.59
C ARG A 56 -0.80 4.68 1.34
N LEU A 57 -0.37 3.41 1.45
CA LEU A 57 -0.39 2.49 0.31
C LEU A 57 -1.82 2.31 -0.22
N ILE A 58 -2.79 2.09 0.66
CA ILE A 58 -4.21 1.93 0.28
C ILE A 58 -4.69 3.18 -0.45
N HIS A 59 -4.51 4.36 0.15
CA HIS A 59 -4.91 5.63 -0.45
C HIS A 59 -4.28 5.84 -1.83
N ASP A 60 -2.96 5.69 -1.93
CA ASP A 60 -2.22 5.90 -3.18
C ASP A 60 -2.60 4.88 -4.26
N SER A 61 -2.92 3.64 -3.88
CA SER A 61 -3.32 2.58 -4.82
C SER A 61 -4.69 2.88 -5.45
N ILE A 62 -5.64 3.33 -4.63
CA ILE A 62 -6.97 3.75 -5.08
C ILE A 62 -6.86 5.00 -5.95
N ALA A 63 -6.04 5.99 -5.55
CA ALA A 63 -5.81 7.18 -6.35
C ALA A 63 -5.15 6.87 -7.71
N LEU A 64 -4.24 5.88 -7.75
CA LEU A 64 -3.63 5.40 -8.99
C LEU A 64 -4.68 4.79 -9.92
N MET A 65 -5.55 3.91 -9.41
CA MET A 65 -6.66 3.31 -10.15
C MET A 65 -7.65 4.36 -10.66
N ASN A 66 -8.00 5.33 -9.81
CA ASN A 66 -8.97 6.39 -10.09
C ASN A 66 -8.35 7.54 -10.92
N GLY A 67 -7.71 7.20 -12.03
CA GLY A 67 -7.20 8.15 -13.02
C GLY A 67 -5.77 8.62 -12.79
N GLY A 68 -5.14 8.31 -11.64
CA GLY A 68 -3.73 8.63 -11.38
C GLY A 68 -2.77 7.94 -12.35
N TYR A 69 -3.15 6.79 -12.91
CA TYR A 69 -2.40 6.06 -13.94
C TYR A 69 -2.16 6.87 -15.21
N LYS A 70 -3.04 7.83 -15.54
CA LYS A 70 -2.90 8.66 -16.76
C LYS A 70 -1.58 9.45 -16.79
N ARG A 71 -1.00 9.75 -15.64
CA ARG A 71 0.34 10.37 -15.56
C ARG A 71 1.42 9.48 -16.14
N LEU A 72 1.31 8.15 -15.95
CA LEU A 72 2.26 7.18 -16.50
C LEU A 72 2.23 7.17 -18.04
N LEU A 73 1.04 7.37 -18.62
CA LEU A 73 0.86 7.44 -20.07
C LEU A 73 1.42 8.73 -20.69
N ARG A 74 1.57 9.78 -19.89
CA ARG A 74 2.06 11.10 -20.33
C ARG A 74 3.58 11.27 -20.14
N GLY A 75 4.33 10.18 -20.01
CA GLY A 75 5.78 10.21 -19.79
C GLY A 75 6.20 10.24 -18.32
N GLY A 76 5.26 10.53 -17.42
CA GLY A 76 5.42 10.36 -15.97
C GLY A 76 6.30 11.36 -15.26
#